data_AF-A0A0F3IPM0-F1
#
_entry.id   AF-A0A0F3IPM0-F1
#
_cell.length_a   1.000
_cell.length_b   1.000
_cell.length_c   1.000
_cell.angle_alpha   90.00
_cell.angle_beta   90.00
_cell.angle_gamma   90.00
#
_symmetry.space_group_name_H-M   'P 1'
#
loop_
_entity.id
_entity.type
_entity.pdbx_description
1 polymer ?
#
loop_
_entity_poly.entity_id
_entity_poly.type
_entity_poly.pdbx_seq_one_letter_code
_entity_poly.pdbx_strand_id
1 'polypeptide(L)' 'MNEANTLEVAREAVLVLLQVSGPIMVISLVVGLIISLFQALTQIQEMTLTFVPKIIVV' A
#
# COMPACT_ATOMS: atom_id res chain seq x y z
N MET A 1 4.23 -31.93 14.97
CA MET A 1 4.25 -30.46 14.84
C MET A 1 4.31 -29.89 16.23
N ASN A 2 5.47 -29.36 16.61
CA ASN A 2 5.73 -28.82 17.95
C ASN A 2 5.27 -27.36 18.01
N GLU A 3 4.82 -26.86 19.17
CA GLU A 3 4.29 -25.49 19.32
C GLU A 3 5.32 -24.41 18.90
N ALA A 4 6.60 -24.68 19.09
CA ALA A 4 7.71 -23.84 18.65
C ALA A 4 7.77 -23.67 17.12
N ASN A 5 7.51 -24.73 16.35
CA ASN A 5 7.57 -24.69 14.89
C ASN A 5 6.40 -23.89 14.31
N THR A 6 5.23 -23.94 14.94
CA THR A 6 4.08 -23.11 14.54
C THR A 6 4.32 -21.62 14.76
N LEU A 7 5.01 -21.25 15.85
CA LEU A 7 5.41 -19.87 16.12
C LEU A 7 6.45 -19.37 15.12
N GLU A 8 7.40 -20.22 14.74
CA GLU A 8 8.42 -19.88 13.75
C GLU A 8 7.82 -19.64 12.36
N VAL A 9 6.93 -20.54 11.91
CA VAL A 9 6.19 -20.37 10.65
C VAL A 9 5.32 -19.12 10.67
N ALA A 10 4.66 -18.82 11.78
CA ALA A 10 3.85 -17.60 11.90
C ALA A 10 4.72 -16.32 11.79
N ARG A 11 5.90 -16.32 12.41
CA ARG A 11 6.85 -15.21 12.31
C ARG A 11 7.35 -15.02 10.88
N GLU A 12 7.70 -16.11 10.21
CA GLU A 12 8.17 -16.09 8.82
C GLU A 12 7.06 -15.62 7.87
N ALA A 13 5.82 -16.08 8.07
CA ALA A 13 4.67 -15.62 7.29
C ALA A 13 4.44 -14.10 7.38
N VAL A 14 4.59 -13.51 8.57
CA VAL A 14 4.50 -12.05 8.76
C VAL A 14 5.64 -11.33 8.03
N LEU A 15 6.86 -11.85 8.09
CA LEU A 15 8.00 -11.25 7.38
C LEU A 15 7.82 -11.30 5.87
N VAL A 16 7.36 -12.44 5.33
CA VAL A 16 7.03 -12.59 3.90
C VAL A 16 5.93 -11.61 3.50
N LEU A 17 4.87 -11.50 4.31
CA LEU A 17 3.78 -10.56 4.05
C LEU A 17 4.27 -9.11 4.02
N LEU A 18 5.16 -8.72 4.92
CA LEU A 18 5.76 -7.39 4.93
C LEU A 18 6.67 -7.15 3.72
N GLN A 19 7.45 -8.15 3.28
CA GLN A 19 8.29 -8.03 2.09
C GLN A 19 7.48 -7.89 0.81
N VAL A 20 6.35 -8.60 0.71
CA VAL A 20 5.48 -8.56 -0.47
C VAL A 20 4.63 -7.29 -0.50
N SER A 21 4.01 -6.93 0.63
CA SER A 21 3.12 -5.75 0.71
C SER A 21 3.87 -4.42 0.86
N GLY A 22 5.07 -4.43 1.43
CA GLY A 22 5.91 -3.25 1.67
C GLY A 22 6.11 -2.37 0.43
N PRO A 23 6.62 -2.88 -0.71
CA PRO A 23 6.87 -2.05 -1.89
C PRO A 23 5.58 -1.46 -2.47
N ILE A 24 4.49 -2.23 -2.55
CA ILE A 24 3.18 -1.75 -3.03
C ILE A 24 2.63 -0.64 -2.13
N MET A 25 2.74 -0.80 -0.81
CA MET A 25 2.30 0.21 0.16
C MET A 25 3.04 1.53 -0.01
N VAL A 26 4.36 1.49 -0.23
CA VAL A 26 5.18 2.69 -0.46
C VAL A 26 4.79 3.40 -1.75
N ILE A 27 4.62 2.66 -2.85
CA ILE A 27 4.22 3.25 -4.14
C ILE A 27 2.82 3.89 -4.02
N SER A 28 1.88 3.18 -3.41
CA SER A 28 0.52 3.69 -3.16
C SER A 28 0.53 4.97 -2.31
N LEU A 29 1.38 5.03 -1.28
CA LEU A 29 1.55 6.21 -0.43
C LEU A 29 2.08 7.40 -1.24
N VAL A 30 3.15 7.22 -2.01
CA VAL A 30 3.77 8.30 -2.81
C VAL A 30 2.77 8.85 -3.82
N VAL A 31 2.09 7.98 -4.56
CA VAL A 31 1.11 8.38 -5.57
C VAL A 31 -0.08 9.07 -4.91
N GLY A 32 -0.60 8.52 -3.80
CA GLY A 32 -1.70 9.12 -3.06
C GLY A 32 -1.37 10.53 -2.57
N LEU A 33 -0.15 10.73 -2.05
CA LEU A 33 0.32 12.04 -1.59
C LEU A 33 0.45 13.07 -2.72
N ILE A 34 1.01 12.66 -3.87
CA ILE A 34 1.14 13.54 -5.03
C ILE A 34 -0.24 14.01 -5.51
N ILE A 35 -1.20 13.08 -5.61
CA ILE A 35 -2.56 13.38 -6.05
C ILE A 35 -3.28 14.25 -5.04
N SER A 36 -3.20 13.93 -3.74
CA SER A 36 -3.86 14.72 -2.70
C SER A 36 -3.32 16.15 -2.65
N LEU A 37 -2.01 16.32 -2.88
CA LEU A 37 -1.39 17.64 -2.98
C LEU A 37 -1.87 18.38 -4.24
N PHE A 38 -1.92 17.72 -5.39
CA PHE A 38 -2.42 18.31 -6.62
C PHE A 38 -3.88 18.76 -6.51
N GLN A 39 -4.74 17.92 -5.91
CA GLN A 39 -6.14 18.22 -5.63
C GLN A 39 -6.28 19.41 -4.67
N ALA A 40 -5.45 19.47 -3.62
CA ALA A 40 -5.47 20.58 -2.67
C ALA A 40 -5.00 21.90 -3.30
N LEU A 41 -3.92 21.89 -4.10
CA LEU A 41 -3.35 23.09 -4.73
C LEU A 41 -4.24 23.66 -5.84
N THR A 42 -4.93 22.81 -6.58
CA THR A 42 -5.81 23.23 -7.69
C THR A 42 -7.27 23.43 -7.26
N GLN A 43 -7.62 23.06 -6.02
CA GLN A 43 -8.99 23.01 -5.51
C GLN A 43 -9.92 22.08 -6.31
N ILE A 44 -9.37 21.19 -7.15
CA ILE A 44 -10.13 20.24 -7.95
C ILE A 44 -10.40 18.99 -7.07
N GLN A 45 -11.59 18.91 -6.48
CA GLN A 45 -12.04 17.77 -5.67
C GLN A 45 -12.88 16.79 -6.50
N GLU A 46 -12.41 16.46 -7.70
CA GLU A 46 -13.09 15.50 -8.58
C GLU A 46 -12.75 14.08 -8.15
N MET A 47 -13.76 13.30 -7.74
CA MET A 47 -13.58 11.91 -7.29
C MET A 47 -12.91 11.01 -8.34
N THR A 48 -13.05 11.34 -9.62
CA THR A 48 -12.48 10.58 -10.75
C THR A 48 -10.95 10.64 -10.80
N LEU A 49 -10.35 11.78 -10.43
CA LEU A 49 -8.89 11.97 -10.41
C LEU A 49 -8.21 11.12 -9.32
N THR A 50 -8.92 10.79 -8.25
CA THR A 50 -8.42 9.89 -7.21
C THR A 50 -8.53 8.42 -7.60
N PHE A 51 -9.42 8.08 -8.54
CA PHE A 51 -9.77 6.71 -8.90
C PHE A 51 -8.87 6.13 -10.00
N VAL A 52 -8.58 6.92 -11.05
CA VAL A 52 -7.79 6.47 -12.20
C VAL A 52 -6.37 6.04 -11.81
N PRO A 53 -5.61 6.82 -11.03
CA PRO A 53 -4.22 6.45 -10.71
C PRO A 53 -4.15 5.22 -9.81
N LYS A 54 -5.14 5.00 -8.93
CA LYS A 54 -5.19 3.80 -8.08
C LYS A 54 -5.28 2.51 -8.88
N ILE A 55 -6.03 2.49 -9.99
CA ILE A 55 -6.17 1.31 -10.88
C ILE A 55 -4.86 1.00 -11.63
N ILE A 56 -4.05 2.01 -11.92
CA ILE A 56 -2.79 1.83 -12.68
C ILE A 56 -1.67 1.35 -11.75
N VAL A 57 -1.72 1.75 -10.48
CA VAL A 57 -0.63 1.57 -9.51
C VAL A 57 -0.78 0.30 -8.67
N VAL A 58 -2.02 -0.12 -8.39
CA VAL A 58 -2.35 -1.35 -7.64
C VAL A 58 -2.77 -2.43 -8.63
#